data_AF-A0A7C2TIW8-F1
#
_entry.id   AF-A0A7C2TIW8-F1
#
_cell.length_a   1.000
_cell.length_b   1.000
_cell.length_c   1.000
_cell.angle_alpha   90.00
_cell.angle_beta   90.00
_cell.angle_gamma   90.00
#
_symmetry.space_group_name_H-M   'P 1'
#
loop_
_entity.id
_entity.type
_entity.pdbx_description
1 polymer ?
#
loop_
_entity_poly.entity_id
_entity_poly.type
_entity_poly.pdbx_seq_one_letter_code
_entity_poly.pdbx_strand_id
1 'polypeptide(L)' 'ALALIAAGAIGNLIDRVRFGQVTDFLDFYWRGYNWPGFNIADSAITVGVALFLLASWRQRPASKSDLKP' A
#
# COMPACT_ATOMS: atom_id res chain seq x y z
N ALA A 1 0.71 -8.80 1.87
CA ALA A 1 -0.20 -7.67 1.64
C ALA A 1 -0.48 -6.90 2.93
N LEU A 2 -1.24 -7.45 3.88
CA LEU A 2 -1.63 -6.74 5.11
C LEU A 2 -0.45 -6.23 5.95
N ALA A 3 0.61 -7.04 6.09
CA ALA A 3 1.82 -6.60 6.80
C ALA A 3 2.50 -5.37 6.15
N LEU A 4 2.49 -5.26 4.82
CA LEU A 4 3.04 -4.09 4.12
C LEU A 4 2.20 -2.83 4.37
N ILE A 5 0.88 -2.96 4.31
CA ILE A 5 -0.05 -1.86 4.59
C ILE A 5 0.12 -1.40 6.05
N ALA A 6 0.12 -2.34 6.99
CA ALA A 6 0.28 -2.04 8.40
C ALA A 6 1.63 -1.39 8.71
N ALA A 7 2.73 -1.95 8.18
CA ALA A 7 4.06 -1.39 8.39
C ALA A 7 4.19 0.03 7.83
N GLY A 8 3.66 0.30 6.63
CA GLY A 8 3.67 1.65 6.07
C GLY A 8 2.79 2.62 6.87
N ALA A 9 1.58 2.21 7.25
CA ALA A 9 0.70 3.04 8.08
C ALA A 9 1.35 3.38 9.44
N ILE A 10 1.99 2.40 10.08
CA ILE A 10 2.72 2.59 11.35
C ILE A 10 3.92 3.51 11.16
N GLY A 11 4.70 3.36 10.09
CA GLY A 11 5.84 4.24 9.79
C GLY A 11 5.42 5.71 9.69
N ASN A 12 4.40 5.99 8.87
CA ASN A 12 3.84 7.33 8.70
C ASN A 12 3.16 7.86 9.99
N LEU A 13 2.66 7.00 10.87
CA LEU A 13 2.14 7.39 12.17
C LEU A 13 3.27 7.77 13.13
N ILE A 14 4.35 6.99 13.18
CA ILE A 14 5.54 7.28 14.00
C ILE A 14 6.12 8.64 13.62
N ASP A 15 6.23 8.94 12.34
CA ASP A 15 6.73 10.23 11.85
C ASP A 15 5.85 11.38 12.34
N ARG A 16 4.52 11.26 12.21
CA ARG A 16 3.59 12.29 12.72
C ARG A 16 3.69 12.48 14.23
N VAL A 17 3.84 11.40 14.99
CA VAL A 17 3.97 11.48 16.45
C VAL A 17 5.29 12.11 16.88
N ARG A 18 6.40 11.81 16.18
CA ARG A 18 7.74 12.28 16.55
C ARG A 18 8.07 13.67 16.01
N PHE A 19 7.64 13.97 14.78
CA PHE A 19 8.06 15.14 14.02
C PHE A 19 6.90 16.08 13.66
N GLY A 20 5.65 15.70 13.95
CA GLY A 20 4.46 16.49 13.62
C GLY A 20 4.04 16.45 12.15
N GLN A 21 4.82 15.79 11.30
CA GLN A 21 4.58 15.66 9.86
C GLN A 21 5.22 14.38 9.31
N VAL A 22 4.83 13.99 8.10
CA VAL A 22 5.50 12.92 7.35
C VAL A 22 6.60 13.54 6.50
N THR A 23 7.77 12.90 6.47
CA THR A 23 8.86 13.34 5.61
C THR A 23 8.81 12.61 4.28
N ASP A 24 8.49 13.35 3.22
CA ASP A 24 8.56 12.87 1.85
C ASP A 24 9.95 13.17 1.27
N PHE A 25 10.63 12.14 0.78
CA PHE A 25 12.01 12.26 0.29
C PHE A 25 12.21 11.74 -1.14
N LEU A 26 11.21 11.07 -1.70
CA LEU A 26 11.19 10.67 -3.10
C LEU A 26 10.37 11.68 -3.88
N ASP A 27 11.03 12.47 -4.72
CA ASP A 27 10.41 13.43 -5.62
C ASP A 27 10.82 13.09 -7.07
N PHE A 28 9.84 12.96 -7.95
CA PHE A 28 10.06 12.55 -9.34
C PHE A 28 9.54 13.60 -10.30
N TYR A 29 10.43 14.08 -11.16
CA TYR A 29 10.10 15.01 -12.22
C TYR A 29 10.29 14.39 -13.60
N TRP A 30 9.30 14.57 -14.47
CA TRP A 30 9.36 14.11 -15.84
C TRP A 30 8.64 15.05 -16.81
N ARG A 31 9.37 15.58 -17.80
CA ARG A 31 8.83 16.37 -18.93
C ARG A 31 7.86 17.49 -18.53
N GLY A 32 8.18 18.27 -17.51
CA GLY A 32 7.31 19.35 -17.04
C GLY A 32 6.28 18.92 -15.99
N TYR A 33 6.13 17.62 -15.75
CA TYR A 33 5.24 17.09 -14.74
C TYR A 33 6.00 16.71 -13.47
N ASN A 34 5.56 17.22 -12.33
CA ASN A 34 6.04 16.82 -11.00
C ASN A 34 5.08 15.79 -10.42
N TRP A 35 5.58 14.59 -10.16
CA TRP A 35 4.83 13.62 -9.37
C TRP A 35 4.89 14.06 -7.89
N PRO A 36 3.79 13.95 -7.13
CA PRO A 36 3.80 14.29 -5.71
C PRO A 36 4.87 13.53 -4.94
N GLY A 37 5.57 14.22 -4.04
CA GLY A 37 6.54 13.57 -3.17
C GLY A 37 5.92 12.41 -2.38
N PHE A 38 6.71 11.36 -2.17
CA PHE A 38 6.29 10.22 -1.34
C PHE A 38 7.48 9.61 -0.60
N ASN A 39 7.20 8.63 0.26
CA ASN A 39 8.24 7.93 1.01
C ASN A 39 8.11 6.39 0.90
N ILE A 40 8.99 5.68 1.61
CA ILE A 40 8.98 4.20 1.65
C ILE A 40 7.67 3.66 2.26
N ALA A 41 7.09 4.37 3.23
CA ALA A 41 5.85 3.96 3.87
C ALA A 41 4.67 3.99 2.89
N ASP A 42 4.58 5.03 2.06
CA ASP A 42 3.57 5.14 1.00
C ASP A 42 3.76 4.06 -0.07
N SER A 43 5.02 3.75 -0.40
CA SER A 43 5.35 2.66 -1.31
C SER A 43 4.90 1.30 -0.76
N ALA A 44 5.14 1.04 0.53
CA ALA A 44 4.72 -0.18 1.22
C ALA A 44 3.19 -0.32 1.24
N ILE A 45 2.47 0.77 1.53
CA ILE A 45 1.00 0.81 1.48
C ILE A 45 0.53 0.51 0.05
N THR A 46 1.05 1.21 -0.95
CA THR A 46 0.64 1.06 -2.36
C THR A 46 0.85 -0.35 -2.87
N VAL A 47 2.05 -0.93 -2.67
CA VAL A 47 2.35 -2.31 -3.05
C VAL A 47 1.49 -3.29 -2.25
N GLY A 48 1.31 -3.05 -0.95
CA GLY A 48 0.48 -3.88 -0.09
C GLY A 48 -0.98 -3.96 -0.54
N VAL A 49 -1.57 -2.81 -0.92
CA VAL A 49 -2.92 -2.71 -1.48
C VAL A 49 -3.00 -3.36 -2.85
N ALA A 50 -2.04 -3.11 -3.75
CA ALA A 50 -2.00 -3.75 -5.06
C ALA A 50 -1.97 -5.28 -4.95
N LEU A 51 -1.12 -5.82 -4.05
CA LEU A 51 -1.07 -7.27 -3.78
C LEU A 51 -2.36 -7.80 -3.16
N PHE A 52 -2.99 -7.04 -2.26
CA PHE A 52 -4.28 -7.41 -1.67
C PHE A 52 -5.35 -7.55 -2.75
N LEU A 53 -5.49 -6.54 -3.61
CA LEU A 53 -6.48 -6.53 -4.70
C LEU A 53 -6.22 -7.67 -5.71
N LEU A 54 -4.97 -7.90 -6.09
CA LEU A 54 -4.60 -9.00 -6.99
C LEU A 54 -4.93 -10.37 -6.37
N ALA A 55 -4.65 -10.56 -5.09
CA ALA A 55 -4.98 -11.79 -4.38
C ALA A 55 -6.50 -12.01 -4.26
N SER A 56 -7.25 -10.95 -3.93
CA SER A 56 -8.71 -10.98 -3.86
C SER A 56 -9.35 -11.27 -5.21
N TRP A 57 -8.82 -10.72 -6.30
CA TRP A 57 -9.33 -11.00 -7.65
C TRP A 57 -9.07 -12.44 -8.10
N ARG A 58 -7.96 -13.05 -7.66
CA ARG A 58 -7.65 -14.45 -7.96
C ARG A 58 -8.50 -15.45 -7.17
N GLN A 59 -9.03 -15.05 -6.01
CA GLN A 59 -10.01 -15.84 -5.28
C GLN A 59 -11.38 -15.73 -5.96
N ARG A 60 -11.60 -16.56 -6.99
CA ARG A 60 -12.97 -16.86 -7.43
C ARG A 60 -13.70 -17.50 -6.24
N PRO A 61 -14.98 -17.14 -5.98
CA PRO A 61 -15.74 -17.83 -4.95
C PRO A 61 -15.70 -19.33 -5.25
N ALA A 62 -15.42 -20.15 -4.22
CA ALA A 62 -15.59 -21.59 -4.32
C ALA A 62 -16.96 -21.86 -4.94
N SER A 63 -16.98 -22.58 -6.04
CA SER A 63 -18.23 -22.91 -6.69
C SER A 63 -19.03 -23.75 -5.69
N LYS A 64 -20.34 -23.47 -5.54
CA LYS A 64 -21.23 -24.30 -4.71
C LYS A 64 -21.24 -25.78 -5.13
N SER A 65 -20.62 -26.13 -6.27
CA SER A 65 -20.35 -27.51 -6.70
C SER A 65 -19.28 -28.25 -5.87
N ASP A 66 -18.43 -27.53 -5.12
CA ASP A 66 -17.38 -28.11 -4.27
C ASP A 66 -17.94 -28.55 -2.90
N LEU A 67 -19.17 -28.13 -2.61
CA LEU A 67 -20.05 -28.67 -1.56
C LEU A 67 -20.91 -29.79 -2.17
N LYS A 68 -20.31 -30.94 -2.50
CA LYS A 68 -21.08 -32.20 -2.58
C LYS A 68 -21.01 -32.89 -1.21
N PRO A 69 -22.12 -33.51 -0.76
CA PRO A 69 -22.37 -33.85 0.64
C PRO A 69 -21.43 -34.92 1.18
#